data_AF-A0A448ZGE0-F1
#
_entry.id   AF-A0A448ZGE0-F1
#
_cell.length_a   1.000
_cell.length_b   1.000
_cell.length_c   1.000
_cell.angle_alpha   90.00
_cell.angle_beta   90.00
_cell.angle_gamma   90.00
#
_symmetry.space_group_name_H-M   'P 1'
#
loop_
_entity.id
_entity.type
_entity.pdbx_description
1 polymer ?
#
loop_
_entity_poly.entity_id
_entity_poly.type
_entity_poly.pdbx_seq_one_letter_code
_entity_poly.pdbx_strand_id
1 'polypeptide(L)'
;MISVRSTAAYVRRSVFATAGVKRNIRHSKKSTISSTPSKVEQQAASPPSSSASGEGSGGVPVLASLAAAASGVGVVGAAALAVEQSTADTCPPYTSRGGAQRFDQETFGGRFARMLLACDPTLLLCGDETILAARERLTEAAERESNSNNANNLFSTKESRSLWESKRVVESALHPDTGEFIPRPFRMSGYVPYNGPICVSMVASTSTIPLLFWSWVNQSQNALVNYYNRNASSPMTNETLMKSYTAAVGSALVVAFGLSTFVQKRYPPAKAKELMKYVAFPSAVVASSLNCYVVRSPEIDTGVPLTDQEGNKVVLPDKSENTSQIAARRGVESTTASRALLQAPVYFFPSLLMGSLPPLKRFLEQHPRTRVPVTTFLVLVSFGLGLPATIAIFPQVAEIKSSDVEEKYRHLIDPKTQKPYEVFYYNKGL
;
A
#
# COMPACT_ATOMS: atom_id res chain seq x y z
N MET A 1 39.98 -19.80 2.44
CA MET A 1 39.63 -20.99 1.63
C MET A 1 38.99 -22.02 2.56
N ILE A 2 37.78 -22.51 2.19
CA ILE A 2 36.98 -23.58 2.84
C ILE A 2 36.38 -23.14 4.21
N SER A 3 35.07 -23.10 4.51
CA SER A 3 33.85 -23.72 3.97
C SER A 3 32.61 -22.90 4.41
N VAL A 4 31.83 -22.34 3.48
CA VAL A 4 30.47 -21.80 3.73
C VAL A 4 29.52 -22.25 2.61
N ARG A 5 29.71 -23.48 2.09
CA ARG A 5 28.83 -24.07 1.05
C ARG A 5 27.91 -25.18 1.56
N SER A 6 27.94 -25.52 2.85
CA SER A 6 27.16 -26.67 3.37
C SER A 6 25.75 -26.32 3.88
N THR A 7 25.44 -25.06 4.15
CA THR A 7 24.13 -24.69 4.73
C THR A 7 23.03 -24.45 3.67
N ALA A 8 23.40 -24.21 2.41
CA ALA A 8 22.46 -23.94 1.33
C ALA A 8 21.82 -25.22 0.72
N ALA A 9 22.38 -26.40 0.98
CA ALA A 9 21.88 -27.67 0.43
C ALA A 9 20.77 -28.32 1.30
N TYR A 10 20.65 -27.94 2.57
CA TYR A 10 19.69 -28.56 3.50
C TYR A 10 18.28 -27.94 3.41
N VAL A 11 18.16 -26.66 3.04
CA VAL A 11 16.86 -25.95 2.95
C VAL A 11 16.12 -26.29 1.64
N ARG A 12 16.81 -26.76 0.60
CA ARG A 12 16.18 -27.11 -0.69
C ARG A 12 15.49 -28.48 -0.71
N ARG A 13 15.76 -29.38 0.25
CA ARG A 13 15.17 -30.74 0.28
C ARG A 13 13.89 -30.86 1.10
N SER A 14 13.55 -29.89 1.95
CA SER A 14 12.38 -29.97 2.83
C SER A 14 11.07 -29.48 2.21
N VAL A 15 11.09 -28.96 0.97
CA VAL A 15 9.90 -28.41 0.28
C VAL A 15 9.29 -29.38 -0.74
N PHE A 16 9.92 -30.52 -1.03
CA PHE A 16 9.44 -31.50 -2.03
C PHE A 16 8.95 -32.85 -1.47
N ALA A 17 8.77 -32.98 -0.14
CA ALA A 17 8.44 -34.26 0.50
C ALA A 17 6.96 -34.42 0.95
N THR A 18 6.01 -33.64 0.42
CA THR A 18 4.58 -33.78 0.79
C THR A 18 3.63 -33.77 -0.40
N ALA A 19 3.96 -34.52 -1.45
CA ALA A 19 3.01 -34.84 -2.53
C ALA A 19 3.18 -36.31 -2.93
N GLY A 20 2.43 -37.19 -2.25
CA GLY A 20 2.54 -38.63 -2.46
C GLY A 20 1.43 -39.42 -1.80
N VAL A 21 0.16 -39.17 -2.15
CA VAL A 21 -0.93 -40.11 -1.85
C VAL A 21 -1.26 -40.88 -3.12
N LYS A 22 -0.83 -42.15 -3.15
CA LYS A 22 -1.07 -43.13 -4.21
C LYS A 22 -2.56 -43.51 -4.28
N ARG A 23 -3.15 -43.42 -5.48
CA ARG A 23 -4.41 -44.08 -5.85
C ARG A 23 -4.13 -45.57 -6.12
N ASN A 24 -4.81 -46.45 -5.41
CA ASN A 24 -4.84 -47.89 -5.69
C ASN A 24 -5.86 -48.17 -6.80
N ILE A 25 -5.39 -48.77 -7.90
CA ILE A 25 -6.22 -49.35 -8.97
C ILE A 25 -6.30 -50.86 -8.67
N ARG A 26 -7.52 -51.36 -8.43
CA ARG A 26 -7.83 -52.81 -8.45
C ARG A 26 -8.58 -53.12 -9.73
N HIS A 27 -7.99 -53.99 -10.54
CA HIS A 27 -8.64 -54.68 -11.65
C HIS A 27 -9.76 -55.60 -11.14
N SER A 28 -10.94 -55.53 -11.76
CA SER A 28 -11.90 -56.63 -11.76
C SER A 28 -12.47 -56.81 -13.17
N LYS A 29 -12.48 -58.06 -13.60
CA LYS A 29 -12.81 -58.59 -14.92
C LYS A 29 -14.29 -58.35 -15.25
N LYS A 30 -14.60 -58.05 -16.52
CA LYS A 30 -15.93 -58.29 -17.12
C LYS A 30 -15.80 -59.33 -18.22
N SER A 31 -16.54 -60.43 -18.05
CA SER A 31 -16.88 -61.38 -19.10
C SER A 31 -18.16 -60.94 -19.80
N THR A 32 -18.41 -61.60 -20.94
CA THR A 32 -19.71 -61.84 -21.60
C THR A 32 -19.89 -61.21 -23.00
N ILE A 33 -19.43 -61.99 -23.99
CA ILE A 33 -20.20 -62.59 -25.11
C ILE A 33 -21.05 -61.67 -26.02
N SER A 34 -20.55 -61.52 -27.26
CA SER A 34 -21.21 -61.73 -28.57
C SER A 34 -22.69 -61.35 -28.78
N SER A 35 -22.94 -60.41 -29.69
CA SER A 35 -23.63 -60.67 -30.98
C SER A 35 -23.74 -59.40 -31.85
N THR A 36 -23.30 -59.50 -33.09
CA THR A 36 -23.68 -58.67 -34.26
C THR A 36 -24.81 -59.40 -35.02
N PRO A 37 -25.47 -58.86 -36.09
CA PRO A 37 -25.03 -57.78 -36.97
C PRO A 37 -26.12 -56.84 -37.59
N SER A 38 -25.62 -55.85 -38.35
CA SER A 38 -26.05 -55.51 -39.73
C SER A 38 -26.94 -54.29 -40.06
N LYS A 39 -26.47 -53.65 -41.16
CA LYS A 39 -27.08 -52.73 -42.15
C LYS A 39 -27.10 -51.24 -41.82
N VAL A 40 -26.41 -50.32 -42.51
CA VAL A 40 -26.13 -50.01 -43.94
C VAL A 40 -26.76 -48.65 -44.26
N GLU A 41 -25.91 -47.77 -44.80
CA GLU A 41 -26.15 -46.65 -45.74
C GLU A 41 -26.40 -45.20 -45.30
N GLN A 42 -25.80 -44.36 -46.17
CA GLN A 42 -25.97 -42.92 -46.44
C GLN A 42 -25.36 -41.92 -45.46
N GLN A 43 -24.86 -40.75 -45.87
CA GLN A 43 -24.23 -40.17 -47.07
C GLN A 43 -23.93 -38.72 -46.62
N ALA A 44 -22.91 -38.07 -47.18
CA ALA A 44 -22.47 -36.73 -46.77
C ALA A 44 -23.48 -35.61 -47.07
N ALA A 45 -23.59 -34.62 -46.16
CA ALA A 45 -23.84 -33.20 -46.48
C ALA A 45 -23.70 -32.30 -45.22
N SER A 46 -23.00 -31.18 -45.36
CA SER A 46 -22.75 -30.16 -44.32
C SER A 46 -23.97 -29.23 -44.10
N PRO A 47 -23.92 -28.27 -43.14
CA PRO A 47 -24.91 -28.11 -42.07
C PRO A 47 -26.02 -27.09 -42.37
N PRO A 48 -27.05 -27.00 -41.49
CA PRO A 48 -27.69 -25.73 -41.22
C PRO A 48 -27.57 -25.33 -39.74
N SER A 49 -27.22 -24.07 -39.59
CA SER A 49 -27.41 -23.22 -38.42
C SER A 49 -28.73 -23.49 -37.67
N SER A 50 -28.62 -23.78 -36.38
CA SER A 50 -29.68 -23.47 -35.41
C SER A 50 -29.04 -23.05 -34.09
N SER A 51 -29.04 -21.75 -33.88
CA SER A 51 -28.81 -21.13 -32.58
C SER A 51 -29.96 -21.54 -31.65
N ALA A 52 -29.70 -22.47 -30.74
CA ALA A 52 -30.54 -22.68 -29.58
C ALA A 52 -29.72 -23.15 -28.38
N SER A 53 -29.99 -22.49 -27.26
CA SER A 53 -29.79 -22.92 -25.88
C SER A 53 -28.36 -23.09 -25.36
N GLY A 54 -28.01 -22.16 -24.48
CA GLY A 54 -26.88 -22.25 -23.57
C GLY A 54 -26.91 -21.10 -22.56
N GLU A 55 -28.02 -20.94 -21.84
CA GLU A 55 -28.03 -20.19 -20.58
C GLU A 55 -27.04 -20.88 -19.62
N GLY A 56 -25.79 -20.40 -19.65
CA GLY A 56 -24.69 -20.94 -18.87
C GLY A 56 -24.20 -19.96 -17.81
N SER A 57 -24.66 -20.19 -16.58
CA SER A 57 -24.06 -19.85 -15.28
C SER A 57 -23.60 -18.39 -15.00
N GLY A 58 -24.04 -17.87 -13.86
CA GLY A 58 -23.55 -16.62 -13.25
C GLY A 58 -22.12 -16.71 -12.73
N GLY A 59 -21.16 -16.90 -13.64
CA GLY A 59 -19.74 -16.76 -13.35
C GLY A 59 -19.33 -15.30 -13.26
N VAL A 60 -18.43 -14.97 -12.31
CA VAL A 60 -17.75 -13.67 -12.28
C VAL A 60 -17.03 -13.49 -13.63
N PRO A 61 -17.17 -12.36 -14.34
CA PRO A 61 -16.49 -12.18 -15.62
C PRO A 61 -15.01 -11.89 -15.37
N VAL A 62 -14.24 -12.97 -15.20
CA VAL A 62 -12.83 -12.93 -14.80
C VAL A 62 -12.00 -12.11 -15.78
N LEU A 63 -12.15 -12.35 -17.08
CA LEU A 63 -11.41 -11.61 -18.11
C LEU A 63 -11.71 -10.11 -18.07
N ALA A 64 -12.99 -9.73 -17.96
CA ALA A 64 -13.37 -8.32 -17.86
C ALA A 64 -12.89 -7.69 -16.55
N SER A 65 -12.84 -8.46 -15.46
CA SER A 65 -12.34 -7.99 -14.16
C SER A 65 -10.81 -7.81 -14.18
N LEU A 66 -10.08 -8.68 -14.86
CA LEU A 66 -8.63 -8.55 -15.10
C LEU A 66 -8.33 -7.36 -16.01
N ALA A 67 -9.11 -7.18 -17.08
CA ALA A 67 -8.99 -6.01 -17.95
C ALA A 67 -9.25 -4.72 -17.18
N ALA A 68 -10.32 -4.67 -16.38
CA ALA A 68 -10.62 -3.54 -15.51
C ALA A 68 -9.52 -3.29 -14.46
N ALA A 69 -8.90 -4.35 -13.94
CA ALA A 69 -7.78 -4.23 -13.03
C ALA A 69 -6.56 -3.58 -13.71
N ALA A 70 -6.20 -4.08 -14.90
CA ALA A 70 -5.12 -3.52 -15.71
C ALA A 70 -5.41 -2.06 -16.10
N SER A 71 -6.65 -1.73 -16.49
CA SER A 71 -7.06 -0.35 -16.76
C SER A 71 -6.94 0.55 -15.52
N GLY A 72 -7.33 0.06 -14.33
CA GLY A 72 -7.21 0.82 -13.09
C GLY A 72 -5.74 1.11 -12.74
N VAL A 73 -4.87 0.10 -12.83
CA VAL A 73 -3.41 0.28 -12.66
C VAL A 73 -2.85 1.24 -13.71
N GLY A 74 -3.28 1.12 -14.96
CA GLY A 74 -2.88 2.00 -16.07
C GLY A 74 -3.27 3.45 -15.84
N VAL A 75 -4.46 3.73 -15.30
CA VAL A 75 -4.91 5.10 -14.94
C VAL A 75 -4.03 5.69 -13.85
N VAL A 76 -3.66 4.90 -12.84
CA VAL A 76 -2.76 5.38 -11.77
C VAL A 76 -1.36 5.67 -12.32
N GLY A 77 -0.83 4.79 -13.18
CA GLY A 77 0.44 5.03 -13.87
C GLY A 77 0.39 6.26 -14.77
N ALA A 78 -0.70 6.46 -15.52
CA ALA A 78 -0.89 7.66 -16.35
C ALA A 78 -0.97 8.94 -15.50
N ALA A 79 -1.62 8.90 -14.34
CA ALA A 79 -1.66 10.02 -13.41
C ALA A 79 -0.25 10.34 -12.85
N ALA A 80 0.52 9.33 -12.48
CA ALA A 80 1.91 9.50 -12.06
C ALA A 80 2.76 10.13 -13.18
N LEU A 81 2.64 9.64 -14.43
CA LEU A 81 3.32 10.22 -15.59
C LEU A 81 2.90 11.67 -15.85
N ALA A 82 1.62 12.00 -15.73
CA ALA A 82 1.14 13.37 -15.89
C ALA A 82 1.72 14.30 -14.82
N VAL A 83 1.80 13.86 -13.56
CA VAL A 83 2.46 14.61 -12.49
C VAL A 83 3.95 14.77 -12.77
N GLU A 84 4.65 13.72 -13.20
CA GLU A 84 6.06 13.77 -13.56
C GLU A 84 6.34 14.78 -14.70
N GLN A 85 5.47 14.82 -15.71
CA GLN A 85 5.58 15.76 -16.82
C GLN A 85 5.25 17.20 -16.40
N SER A 86 4.18 17.40 -15.64
CA SER A 86 3.78 18.75 -15.19
C SER A 86 4.78 19.38 -14.20
N THR A 87 5.55 18.56 -13.48
CA THR A 87 6.57 18.99 -12.51
C THR A 87 8.00 18.88 -13.06
N ALA A 88 8.12 18.70 -14.38
CA ALA A 88 9.39 18.60 -15.07
C ALA A 88 10.21 19.89 -15.00
N ASP A 89 9.55 21.00 -15.29
CA ASP A 89 10.18 22.31 -15.46
C ASP A 89 10.41 23.04 -14.14
N THR A 90 9.70 22.62 -13.09
CA THR A 90 9.80 23.16 -11.72
C THR A 90 10.74 22.37 -10.83
N CYS A 91 11.53 21.46 -11.41
CA CYS A 91 12.43 20.60 -10.68
C CYS A 91 13.59 21.40 -10.05
N PRO A 92 13.77 21.37 -8.72
CA PRO A 92 14.87 22.08 -8.09
C PRO A 92 16.22 21.47 -8.49
N PRO A 93 17.32 22.25 -8.40
CA PRO A 93 18.67 21.72 -8.56
C PRO A 93 18.86 20.48 -7.68
N TYR A 94 19.44 19.44 -8.25
CA TYR A 94 19.69 18.19 -7.52
C TYR A 94 20.80 18.39 -6.47
N THR A 95 20.64 17.76 -5.31
CA THR A 95 21.68 17.63 -4.28
C THR A 95 21.64 16.23 -3.67
N SER A 96 22.82 15.69 -3.36
CA SER A 96 22.99 14.37 -2.74
C SER A 96 22.75 14.37 -1.23
N ARG A 97 22.47 15.53 -0.61
CA ARG A 97 22.22 15.64 0.83
C ARG A 97 21.08 14.72 1.30
N GLY A 98 21.35 13.98 2.36
CA GLY A 98 20.36 13.14 3.04
C GLY A 98 19.19 13.99 3.54
N GLY A 99 18.02 13.84 2.91
CA GLY A 99 16.82 14.62 3.19
C GLY A 99 16.37 15.57 2.08
N ALA A 100 17.16 15.75 1.02
CA ALA A 100 16.76 16.58 -0.11
C ALA A 100 15.50 16.03 -0.81
N GLN A 101 14.48 16.88 -0.93
CA GLN A 101 13.20 16.57 -1.56
C GLN A 101 13.05 17.30 -2.88
N ARG A 102 12.55 16.61 -3.90
CA ARG A 102 12.17 17.25 -5.17
C ARG A 102 10.96 18.15 -5.02
N PHE A 103 10.03 17.76 -4.15
CA PHE A 103 8.74 18.41 -3.97
C PHE A 103 8.67 19.08 -2.60
N ASP A 104 8.12 20.27 -2.57
CA ASP A 104 7.81 20.98 -1.34
C ASP A 104 6.84 20.15 -0.46
N GLN A 105 7.22 19.92 0.79
CA GLN A 105 6.43 19.12 1.73
C GLN A 105 5.47 19.97 2.57
N GLU A 106 5.53 21.30 2.48
CA GLU A 106 4.60 22.21 3.15
C GLU A 106 3.28 22.33 2.38
N THR A 107 3.33 22.27 1.05
CA THR A 107 2.14 22.28 0.20
C THR A 107 1.51 20.90 0.03
N PHE A 108 0.17 20.89 -0.10
CA PHE A 108 -0.58 19.67 -0.45
C PHE A 108 -0.11 19.08 -1.78
N GLY A 109 0.06 19.92 -2.81
CA GLY A 109 0.45 19.50 -4.15
C GLY A 109 1.80 18.77 -4.17
N GLY A 110 2.80 19.28 -3.45
CA GLY A 110 4.11 18.64 -3.39
C GLY A 110 4.11 17.33 -2.58
N ARG A 111 3.36 17.24 -1.48
CA ARG A 111 3.15 15.97 -0.77
C ARG A 111 2.43 14.93 -1.63
N PHE A 112 1.39 15.35 -2.36
CA PHE A 112 0.63 14.50 -3.27
C PHE A 112 1.51 13.98 -4.40
N ALA A 113 2.24 14.86 -5.07
CA ALA A 113 3.14 14.49 -6.17
C ALA A 113 4.21 13.50 -5.71
N ARG A 114 4.88 13.77 -4.57
CA ARG A 114 5.86 12.85 -4.00
C ARG A 114 5.28 11.46 -3.76
N MET A 115 4.13 11.38 -3.10
CA MET A 115 3.53 10.09 -2.75
C MET A 115 2.97 9.35 -3.97
N LEU A 116 2.36 10.04 -4.92
CA LEU A 116 1.86 9.43 -6.16
C LEU A 116 3.00 8.84 -6.98
N LEU A 117 4.11 9.56 -7.12
CA LEU A 117 5.28 9.08 -7.85
C LEU A 117 5.99 7.93 -7.13
N ALA A 118 6.00 7.90 -5.80
CA ALA A 118 6.51 6.76 -5.03
C ALA A 118 5.64 5.49 -5.21
N CYS A 119 4.34 5.67 -5.46
CA CYS A 119 3.38 4.61 -5.74
C CYS A 119 3.21 4.30 -7.24
N ASP A 120 4.05 4.86 -8.11
CA ASP A 120 3.95 4.66 -9.56
C ASP A 120 4.16 3.17 -9.92
N PRO A 121 3.14 2.47 -10.45
CA PRO A 121 3.24 1.06 -10.77
C PRO A 121 4.23 0.77 -11.91
N THR A 122 4.58 1.76 -12.73
CA THR A 122 5.53 1.57 -13.85
C THR A 122 6.95 1.30 -13.35
N LEU A 123 7.29 1.73 -12.13
CA LEU A 123 8.58 1.45 -11.49
C LEU A 123 8.82 -0.05 -11.24
N LEU A 124 7.76 -0.87 -11.23
CA LEU A 124 7.88 -2.33 -11.17
C LEU A 124 8.41 -2.95 -12.46
N LEU A 125 8.34 -2.21 -13.57
CA LEU A 125 8.85 -2.65 -14.86
C LEU A 125 10.36 -2.41 -15.00
N CYS A 126 10.95 -1.58 -14.13
CA CYS A 126 12.39 -1.36 -14.09
C CYS A 126 13.12 -2.67 -13.71
N GLY A 127 14.07 -3.06 -14.57
CA GLY A 127 14.96 -4.20 -14.31
C GLY A 127 16.07 -3.86 -13.32
N ASP A 128 16.68 -4.88 -12.75
CA ASP A 128 17.74 -4.72 -11.74
C ASP A 128 18.94 -3.96 -12.32
N GLU A 129 19.28 -4.17 -13.59
CA GLU A 129 20.33 -3.42 -14.30
C GLU A 129 20.05 -1.92 -14.35
N THR A 130 18.81 -1.53 -14.65
CA THR A 130 18.40 -0.11 -14.69
C THR A 130 18.51 0.53 -13.31
N ILE A 131 18.14 -0.21 -12.27
CA ILE A 131 18.19 0.26 -10.88
C ILE A 131 19.65 0.42 -10.42
N LEU A 132 20.53 -0.52 -10.75
CA LEU A 132 21.95 -0.44 -10.42
C LEU A 132 22.65 0.69 -11.18
N ALA A 133 22.35 0.87 -12.46
CA ALA A 133 22.86 2.01 -13.24
C ALA A 133 22.35 3.36 -12.71
N ALA A 134 21.10 3.43 -12.24
CA ALA A 134 20.59 4.62 -11.57
C ALA A 134 21.31 4.90 -10.26
N ARG A 135 21.62 3.86 -9.47
CA ARG A 135 22.41 3.98 -8.23
C ARG A 135 23.81 4.50 -8.50
N GLU A 136 24.49 3.96 -9.51
CA GLU A 136 25.84 4.39 -9.91
C GLU A 136 25.87 5.89 -10.25
N ARG A 137 24.92 6.36 -11.07
CA ARG A 137 24.80 7.80 -11.39
C ARG A 137 24.63 8.69 -10.17
N LEU A 138 23.90 8.24 -9.14
CA LEU A 138 23.73 9.01 -7.91
C LEU A 138 25.02 9.07 -7.09
N THR A 139 25.78 7.97 -7.06
CA THR A 139 27.11 7.93 -6.42
C THR A 139 28.07 8.88 -7.12
N GLU A 140 28.16 8.83 -8.45
CA GLU A 140 28.99 9.75 -9.26
C GLU A 140 28.59 11.22 -9.04
N ALA A 141 27.29 11.50 -8.98
CA ALA A 141 26.80 12.85 -8.70
C ALA A 141 27.20 13.32 -7.28
N ALA A 142 27.10 12.45 -6.27
CA ALA A 142 27.52 12.78 -4.91
C ALA A 142 29.04 13.05 -4.82
N GLU A 143 29.86 12.27 -5.52
CA GLU A 143 31.32 12.49 -5.60
C GLU A 143 31.65 13.83 -6.27
N ARG A 144 30.97 14.17 -7.37
CA ARG A 144 31.13 15.46 -8.04
C ARG A 144 30.72 16.63 -7.14
N GLU A 145 29.66 16.48 -6.35
CA GLU A 145 29.22 17.50 -5.39
C GLU A 145 30.24 17.68 -4.26
N SER A 146 30.80 16.60 -3.73
CA SER A 146 31.83 16.64 -2.69
C SER A 146 33.13 17.31 -3.17
N ASN A 147 33.46 17.18 -4.45
CA ASN A 147 34.68 17.76 -5.03
C ASN A 147 34.49 19.20 -5.54
N SER A 148 33.28 19.75 -5.49
CA SER A 148 32.96 21.09 -5.99
C SER A 148 32.90 22.12 -4.86
N ASN A 149 33.61 23.24 -5.03
CA ASN A 149 33.52 24.39 -4.13
C ASN A 149 32.21 25.20 -4.31
N ASN A 150 31.40 24.90 -5.34
CA ASN A 150 30.14 25.60 -5.63
C ASN A 150 29.02 24.59 -5.93
N ALA A 151 28.39 24.08 -4.86
CA ALA A 151 27.35 23.04 -4.95
C ALA A 151 26.04 23.54 -5.60
N ASN A 152 25.71 24.83 -5.49
CA ASN A 152 24.37 25.35 -5.81
C ASN A 152 24.01 25.38 -7.31
N ASN A 153 24.97 25.17 -8.22
CA ASN A 153 24.75 25.16 -9.68
C ASN A 153 25.57 24.08 -10.41
N LEU A 154 25.88 22.98 -9.73
CA LEU A 154 26.77 21.96 -10.27
C LEU A 154 26.17 21.20 -11.47
N PHE A 155 24.85 20.99 -11.44
CA PHE A 155 24.13 20.20 -12.44
C PHE A 155 23.20 21.09 -13.26
N SER A 156 23.17 20.87 -14.58
CA SER A 156 22.17 21.54 -15.44
C SER A 156 20.74 21.14 -15.03
N THR A 157 19.72 21.91 -15.44
CA THR A 157 18.30 21.56 -15.17
C THR A 157 17.95 20.16 -15.70
N LYS A 158 18.44 19.81 -16.90
CA LYS A 158 18.20 18.50 -17.52
C LYS A 158 18.88 17.37 -16.74
N GLU A 159 20.12 17.60 -16.31
CA GLU A 159 20.89 16.64 -15.50
C GLU A 159 20.27 16.46 -14.11
N SER A 160 19.90 17.55 -13.44
CA SER A 160 19.19 17.53 -12.15
C SER A 160 17.92 16.70 -12.23
N ARG A 161 17.11 16.89 -13.28
CA ARG A 161 15.90 16.07 -13.50
C ARG A 161 16.24 14.58 -13.65
N SER A 162 17.28 14.25 -14.42
CA SER A 162 17.73 12.86 -14.59
C SER A 162 18.23 12.24 -13.27
N LEU A 163 18.84 13.04 -12.40
CA LEU A 163 19.30 12.60 -11.08
C LEU A 163 18.13 12.40 -10.12
N TRP A 164 17.14 13.29 -10.11
CA TRP A 164 15.91 13.09 -9.36
C TRP A 164 15.13 11.84 -9.81
N GLU A 165 15.10 11.57 -11.11
CA GLU A 165 14.51 10.34 -11.65
C GLU A 165 15.31 9.10 -11.22
N SER A 166 16.64 9.16 -11.28
CA SER A 166 17.50 8.07 -10.83
C SER A 166 17.29 7.80 -9.33
N LYS A 167 17.13 8.85 -8.52
CA LYS A 167 16.81 8.76 -7.10
C LYS A 167 15.45 8.08 -6.88
N ARG A 168 14.42 8.49 -7.62
CA ARG A 168 13.09 7.85 -7.58
C ARG A 168 13.15 6.36 -7.91
N VAL A 169 13.85 5.98 -8.96
CA VAL A 169 14.01 4.56 -9.36
C VAL A 169 14.70 3.76 -8.26
N VAL A 170 15.79 4.30 -7.70
CA VAL A 170 16.55 3.65 -6.62
C VAL A 170 15.72 3.50 -5.36
N GLU A 171 15.09 4.59 -4.88
CA GLU A 171 14.25 4.59 -3.68
C GLU A 171 13.02 3.69 -3.80
N SER A 172 12.54 3.43 -5.02
CA SER A 172 11.40 2.55 -5.25
C SER A 172 11.72 1.06 -5.07
N ALA A 173 13.00 0.68 -5.14
CA ALA A 173 13.43 -0.71 -5.27
C ALA A 173 14.48 -1.14 -4.26
N LEU A 174 15.31 -0.22 -3.76
CA LEU A 174 16.35 -0.49 -2.78
C LEU A 174 15.97 0.07 -1.41
N HIS A 175 16.30 -0.69 -0.38
CA HIS A 175 16.17 -0.22 0.99
C HIS A 175 17.16 0.92 1.26
N PRO A 176 16.75 2.05 1.88
CA PRO A 176 17.62 3.21 2.06
C PRO A 176 18.87 2.89 2.91
N ASP A 177 18.71 2.10 3.97
CA ASP A 177 19.80 1.82 4.91
C ASP A 177 20.70 0.64 4.50
N THR A 178 20.14 -0.46 3.97
CA THR A 178 20.91 -1.66 3.61
C THR A 178 21.34 -1.68 2.16
N GLY A 179 20.67 -0.91 1.29
CA GLY A 179 20.87 -0.95 -0.16
C GLY A 179 20.43 -2.27 -0.82
N GLU A 180 19.74 -3.15 -0.08
CA GLU A 180 19.24 -4.42 -0.61
C GLU A 180 17.92 -4.24 -1.37
N PHE A 181 17.65 -5.14 -2.32
CA PHE A 181 16.41 -5.10 -3.09
C PHE A 181 15.20 -5.48 -2.24
N ILE A 182 14.20 -4.60 -2.25
CA ILE A 182 12.87 -4.88 -1.72
C ILE A 182 12.13 -5.76 -2.74
N PRO A 183 11.53 -6.90 -2.32
CA PRO A 183 10.75 -7.73 -3.23
C PRO A 183 9.58 -6.96 -3.83
N ARG A 184 9.32 -7.15 -5.13
CA ARG A 184 8.34 -6.38 -5.92
C ARG A 184 6.96 -6.22 -5.26
N PRO A 185 6.34 -7.25 -4.64
CA PRO A 185 5.04 -7.09 -4.00
C PRO A 185 5.02 -6.15 -2.81
N PHE A 186 6.18 -5.90 -2.20
CA PHE A 186 6.33 -5.11 -0.98
C PHE A 186 6.96 -3.73 -1.23
N ARG A 187 7.24 -3.38 -2.50
CA ARG A 187 7.64 -2.03 -2.88
C ARG A 187 6.43 -1.09 -2.79
N MET A 188 6.66 0.20 -2.54
CA MET A 188 5.59 1.21 -2.56
C MET A 188 4.90 1.29 -3.94
N SER A 189 5.65 1.08 -5.03
CA SER A 189 5.11 0.91 -6.40
C SER A 189 4.27 -0.36 -6.59
N GLY A 190 4.48 -1.36 -5.74
CA GLY A 190 3.70 -2.60 -5.65
C GLY A 190 2.33 -2.42 -5.02
N TYR A 191 2.06 -1.27 -4.38
CA TYR A 191 0.88 -1.08 -3.56
C TYR A 191 -0.42 -1.29 -4.34
N VAL A 192 -0.62 -0.60 -5.47
CA VAL A 192 -1.82 -0.76 -6.28
C VAL A 192 -1.92 -2.14 -6.96
N PRO A 193 -0.90 -2.65 -7.67
CA PRO A 193 -1.03 -3.90 -8.41
C PRO A 193 -1.13 -5.16 -7.52
N TYR A 194 -0.55 -5.15 -6.31
CA TYR A 194 -0.58 -6.31 -5.41
C TYR A 194 -1.59 -6.16 -4.26
N ASN A 195 -1.72 -4.98 -3.65
CA ASN A 195 -2.67 -4.75 -2.56
C ASN A 195 -4.08 -4.38 -3.05
N GLY A 196 -4.18 -3.77 -4.23
CA GLY A 196 -5.45 -3.40 -4.83
C GLY A 196 -6.40 -4.59 -5.06
N PRO A 197 -5.95 -5.71 -5.65
CA PRO A 197 -6.77 -6.92 -5.78
C PRO A 197 -7.29 -7.48 -4.44
N ILE A 198 -6.53 -7.33 -3.36
CA ILE A 198 -6.95 -7.73 -2.01
C ILE A 198 -8.11 -6.83 -1.56
N CYS A 199 -7.99 -5.51 -1.71
CA CYS A 199 -9.05 -4.55 -1.38
C CYS A 199 -10.33 -4.80 -2.21
N VAL A 200 -10.17 -5.06 -3.52
CA VAL A 200 -11.29 -5.43 -4.40
C VAL A 200 -12.00 -6.68 -3.90
N SER A 201 -11.22 -7.69 -3.49
CA SER A 201 -11.77 -8.95 -2.99
C SER A 201 -12.48 -8.78 -1.64
N MET A 202 -11.98 -7.90 -0.77
CA MET A 202 -12.68 -7.52 0.46
C MET A 202 -14.02 -6.83 0.18
N VAL A 203 -14.06 -5.87 -0.75
CA VAL A 203 -15.30 -5.16 -1.14
C VAL A 203 -16.29 -6.11 -1.80
N ALA A 204 -15.81 -7.06 -2.61
CA ALA A 204 -16.64 -8.04 -3.30
C ALA A 204 -17.13 -9.19 -2.38
N SER A 205 -16.59 -9.31 -1.16
CA SER A 205 -16.94 -10.39 -0.23
C SER A 205 -18.33 -10.18 0.36
N THR A 206 -19.33 -10.88 -0.17
CA THR A 206 -20.72 -10.83 0.33
C THR A 206 -21.02 -11.83 1.45
N SER A 207 -20.03 -12.63 1.86
CA SER A 207 -20.16 -13.68 2.87
C SER A 207 -19.07 -13.55 3.91
N THR A 208 -19.33 -14.01 5.14
CA THR A 208 -18.41 -13.86 6.27
C THR A 208 -17.05 -14.52 6.02
N ILE A 209 -17.02 -15.76 5.51
CA ILE A 209 -15.77 -16.51 5.37
C ILE A 209 -14.79 -15.86 4.36
N PRO A 210 -15.20 -15.51 3.13
CA PRO A 210 -14.36 -14.74 2.22
C PRO A 210 -13.89 -13.41 2.82
N LEU A 211 -14.77 -12.68 3.51
CA LEU A 211 -14.42 -11.41 4.13
C LEU A 211 -13.32 -11.57 5.19
N LEU A 212 -13.42 -12.59 6.05
CA LEU A 212 -12.40 -12.88 7.06
C LEU A 212 -11.07 -13.27 6.41
N PHE A 213 -11.12 -14.15 5.40
CA PHE A 213 -9.93 -14.56 4.67
C PHE A 213 -9.21 -13.36 4.04
N TRP A 214 -9.93 -12.51 3.30
CA TRP A 214 -9.33 -11.34 2.65
C TRP A 214 -8.89 -10.26 3.64
N SER A 215 -9.57 -10.12 4.78
CA SER A 215 -9.12 -9.24 5.87
C SER A 215 -7.78 -9.71 6.46
N TRP A 216 -7.62 -11.02 6.66
CA TRP A 216 -6.35 -11.60 7.10
C TRP A 216 -5.24 -11.42 6.06
N VAL A 217 -5.53 -11.67 4.77
CA VAL A 217 -4.57 -11.46 3.68
C VAL A 217 -4.14 -9.99 3.60
N ASN A 218 -5.07 -9.04 3.72
CA ASN A 218 -4.76 -7.60 3.73
C ASN A 218 -3.82 -7.21 4.87
N GLN A 219 -4.09 -7.65 6.10
CA GLN A 219 -3.22 -7.35 7.23
C GLN A 219 -1.85 -8.04 7.13
N SER A 220 -1.80 -9.24 6.55
CA SER A 220 -0.55 -9.95 6.29
C SER A 220 0.31 -9.22 5.25
N GLN A 221 -0.32 -8.74 4.17
CA GLN A 221 0.36 -7.93 3.15
C GLN A 221 0.91 -6.64 3.75
N ASN A 222 0.11 -5.91 4.53
CA ASN A 222 0.56 -4.68 5.19
C ASN A 222 1.72 -4.94 6.17
N ALA A 223 1.69 -6.04 6.93
CA ALA A 223 2.78 -6.41 7.81
C ALA A 223 4.08 -6.73 7.06
N LEU A 224 4.00 -7.38 5.89
CA LEU A 224 5.16 -7.64 5.05
C LEU A 224 5.71 -6.36 4.40
N VAL A 225 4.84 -5.48 3.91
CA VAL A 225 5.25 -4.14 3.43
C VAL A 225 6.00 -3.40 4.54
N ASN A 226 5.45 -3.38 5.76
CA ASN A 226 6.12 -2.74 6.90
C ASN A 226 7.46 -3.43 7.25
N TYR A 227 7.55 -4.75 7.18
CA TYR A 227 8.79 -5.49 7.46
C TYR A 227 9.91 -5.15 6.47
N TYR A 228 9.59 -5.09 5.17
CA TYR A 228 10.59 -4.83 4.12
C TYR A 228 10.94 -3.35 3.95
N ASN A 229 10.09 -2.43 4.45
CA ASN A 229 10.32 -0.98 4.37
C ASN A 229 10.65 -0.35 5.74
N ARG A 230 10.88 -1.17 6.79
CA ARG A 230 11.24 -0.65 8.12
C ARG A 230 12.64 -0.04 8.09
N ASN A 231 12.82 1.09 8.77
CA ASN A 231 14.15 1.66 8.95
C ASN A 231 15.09 0.63 9.63
N ALA A 232 16.25 0.35 9.04
CA ALA A 232 17.23 -0.59 9.58
C ALA A 232 18.09 0.06 10.68
N SER A 233 18.20 1.40 10.69
CA SER A 233 18.95 2.18 11.67
C SER A 233 18.15 2.47 12.96
N SER A 234 16.82 2.30 12.94
CA SER A 234 15.96 2.39 14.12
C SER A 234 15.27 1.03 14.36
N PRO A 235 15.69 0.25 15.37
CA PRO A 235 15.25 -1.13 15.51
C PRO A 235 13.79 -1.21 15.97
N MET A 236 12.85 -1.35 15.03
CA MET A 236 11.56 -1.95 15.34
C MET A 236 11.82 -3.42 15.66
N THR A 237 11.71 -3.79 16.93
CA THR A 237 11.93 -5.18 17.36
C THR A 237 10.94 -6.10 16.64
N ASN A 238 11.39 -7.32 16.28
CA ASN A 238 10.51 -8.33 15.69
C ASN A 238 9.30 -8.62 16.61
N GLU A 239 9.46 -8.42 17.92
CA GLU A 239 8.39 -8.48 18.90
C GLU A 239 7.32 -7.41 18.67
N THR A 240 7.68 -6.14 18.49
CA THR A 240 6.73 -5.05 18.19
C THR A 240 6.01 -5.30 16.87
N LEU A 241 6.71 -5.79 15.84
CA LEU A 241 6.08 -6.15 14.58
C LEU A 241 5.07 -7.30 14.74
N MET A 242 5.43 -8.35 15.50
CA MET A 242 4.54 -9.47 15.77
C MET A 242 3.32 -9.02 16.58
N LYS A 243 3.51 -8.23 17.64
CA LYS A 243 2.44 -7.63 18.45
C LYS A 243 1.49 -6.80 17.58
N SER A 244 2.04 -5.94 16.75
CA SER A 244 1.27 -5.08 15.84
C SER A 244 0.49 -5.89 14.79
N TYR A 245 1.10 -6.93 14.23
CA TYR A 245 0.43 -7.85 13.30
C TYR A 245 -0.70 -8.62 13.97
N THR A 246 -0.47 -9.22 15.15
CA THR A 246 -1.51 -9.94 15.89
C THR A 246 -2.66 -9.01 16.29
N ALA A 247 -2.36 -7.79 16.74
CA ALA A 247 -3.38 -6.79 17.06
C ALA A 247 -4.19 -6.39 15.81
N ALA A 248 -3.52 -6.15 14.68
CA ALA A 248 -4.16 -5.77 13.43
C ALA A 248 -5.05 -6.89 12.86
N VAL A 249 -4.55 -8.12 12.80
CA VAL A 249 -5.32 -9.28 12.33
C VAL A 249 -6.48 -9.58 13.28
N GLY A 250 -6.22 -9.65 14.58
CA GLY A 250 -7.24 -9.96 15.58
C GLY A 250 -8.39 -8.96 15.54
N SER A 251 -8.06 -7.67 15.53
CA SER A 251 -9.07 -6.61 15.45
C SER A 251 -9.82 -6.60 14.11
N ALA A 252 -9.13 -6.79 12.98
CA ALA A 252 -9.77 -6.90 11.67
C ALA A 252 -10.81 -8.01 11.64
N LEU A 253 -10.44 -9.21 12.12
CA LEU A 253 -11.29 -10.40 12.12
C LEU A 253 -12.46 -10.27 13.10
N VAL A 254 -12.23 -9.73 14.30
CA VAL A 254 -13.29 -9.50 15.29
C VAL A 254 -14.35 -8.54 14.75
N VAL A 255 -13.93 -7.41 14.18
CA VAL A 255 -14.86 -6.42 13.61
C VAL A 255 -15.58 -6.98 12.39
N ALA A 256 -14.85 -7.62 11.48
CA ALA A 256 -15.42 -8.22 10.28
C ALA A 256 -16.44 -9.31 10.62
N PHE A 257 -16.12 -10.21 11.56
CA PHE A 257 -17.04 -11.25 12.00
C PHE A 257 -18.25 -10.65 12.71
N GLY A 258 -18.03 -9.81 13.72
CA GLY A 258 -19.09 -9.22 14.53
C GLY A 258 -20.09 -8.43 13.69
N LEU A 259 -19.61 -7.55 12.82
CA LEU A 259 -20.47 -6.72 11.98
C LEU A 259 -21.14 -7.53 10.86
N SER A 260 -20.43 -8.50 10.25
CA SER A 260 -21.03 -9.43 9.28
C SER A 260 -22.17 -10.23 9.89
N THR A 261 -21.95 -10.84 11.06
CA THR A 261 -22.97 -11.60 11.79
C THR A 261 -24.14 -10.72 12.21
N PHE A 262 -23.88 -9.50 12.67
CA PHE A 262 -24.92 -8.54 13.02
C PHE A 262 -25.81 -8.22 11.81
N VAL A 263 -25.20 -7.88 10.66
CA VAL A 263 -25.93 -7.56 9.43
C VAL A 263 -26.76 -8.75 8.93
N GLN A 264 -26.19 -9.94 8.93
CA GLN A 264 -26.87 -11.15 8.46
C GLN A 264 -28.02 -11.59 9.37
N LYS A 265 -27.93 -11.37 10.68
CA LYS A 265 -29.00 -11.68 11.63
C LYS A 265 -30.11 -10.63 11.67
N ARG A 266 -29.77 -9.36 11.46
CA ARG A 266 -30.71 -8.24 11.66
C ARG A 266 -31.55 -7.90 10.43
N TYR A 267 -31.09 -8.23 9.23
CA TYR A 267 -31.70 -7.83 7.96
C TYR A 267 -32.10 -9.02 7.09
N PRO A 268 -33.12 -8.89 6.23
CA PRO A 268 -33.45 -9.90 5.23
C PRO A 268 -32.28 -10.20 4.29
N PRO A 269 -32.16 -11.42 3.73
CA PRO A 269 -31.00 -11.85 2.93
C PRO A 269 -30.59 -10.90 1.81
N ALA A 270 -31.56 -10.31 1.09
CA ALA A 270 -31.29 -9.37 0.01
C ALA A 270 -30.64 -8.07 0.52
N LYS A 271 -31.17 -7.50 1.60
CA LYS A 271 -30.63 -6.27 2.22
C LYS A 271 -29.32 -6.54 2.95
N ALA A 272 -29.18 -7.69 3.60
CA ALA A 272 -27.93 -8.11 4.23
C ALA A 272 -26.80 -8.20 3.19
N LYS A 273 -27.03 -8.85 2.04
CA LYS A 273 -26.05 -8.95 0.95
C LYS A 273 -25.62 -7.58 0.43
N GLU A 274 -26.54 -6.62 0.36
CA GLU A 274 -26.18 -5.26 -0.02
C GLU A 274 -25.34 -4.56 1.04
N LEU A 275 -25.65 -4.74 2.32
CA LEU A 275 -24.92 -4.12 3.43
C LEU A 275 -23.53 -4.73 3.66
N MET A 276 -23.31 -5.99 3.27
CA MET A 276 -22.03 -6.69 3.43
C MET A 276 -20.84 -5.96 2.79
N LYS A 277 -21.06 -5.23 1.68
CA LYS A 277 -20.00 -4.45 1.01
C LYS A 277 -19.42 -3.32 1.89
N TYR A 278 -20.15 -2.87 2.91
CA TYR A 278 -19.71 -1.83 3.84
C TYR A 278 -18.97 -2.39 5.07
N VAL A 279 -18.99 -3.71 5.30
CA VAL A 279 -18.38 -4.33 6.49
C VAL A 279 -16.84 -4.27 6.44
N ALA A 280 -16.27 -4.30 5.24
CA ALA A 280 -14.83 -4.22 5.04
C ALA A 280 -14.24 -2.88 5.54
N PHE A 281 -14.99 -1.78 5.45
CA PHE A 281 -14.50 -0.45 5.84
C PHE A 281 -14.23 -0.35 7.35
N PRO A 282 -15.20 -0.57 8.27
CA PRO A 282 -14.92 -0.51 9.71
C PRO A 282 -13.83 -1.48 10.15
N SER A 283 -13.77 -2.67 9.54
CA SER A 283 -12.71 -3.65 9.80
C SER A 283 -11.32 -3.10 9.42
N ALA A 284 -11.18 -2.53 8.21
CA ALA A 284 -9.92 -1.94 7.75
C ALA A 284 -9.51 -0.72 8.60
N VAL A 285 -10.47 0.13 8.99
CA VAL A 285 -10.25 1.30 9.84
C VAL A 285 -9.69 0.90 11.20
N VAL A 286 -10.37 -0.01 11.90
CA VAL A 286 -9.97 -0.43 13.24
C VAL A 286 -8.61 -1.12 13.20
N ALA A 287 -8.40 -2.00 12.23
CA ALA A 287 -7.14 -2.71 12.08
C ALA A 287 -5.97 -1.77 11.77
N SER A 288 -6.12 -0.85 10.82
CA SER A 288 -5.08 0.12 10.46
C SER A 288 -4.78 1.09 11.61
N SER A 289 -5.81 1.49 12.37
CA SER A 289 -5.66 2.39 13.52
C SER A 289 -4.92 1.70 14.67
N LEU A 290 -5.33 0.47 15.03
CA LEU A 290 -4.66 -0.29 16.08
C LEU A 290 -3.23 -0.70 15.70
N ASN A 291 -2.99 -1.08 14.44
CA ASN A 291 -1.64 -1.34 13.94
C ASN A 291 -0.72 -0.14 14.17
N CYS A 292 -1.17 1.05 13.77
CA CYS A 292 -0.43 2.30 13.94
C CYS A 292 -0.21 2.63 15.42
N TYR A 293 -1.27 2.56 16.21
CA TYR A 293 -1.21 2.84 17.65
C TYR A 293 -0.22 1.92 18.36
N VAL A 294 -0.25 0.60 18.11
CA VAL A 294 0.65 -0.36 18.77
C VAL A 294 2.11 -0.15 18.37
N VAL A 295 2.38 0.19 17.10
CA VAL A 295 3.76 0.44 16.65
C VAL A 295 4.32 1.71 17.29
N ARG A 296 3.48 2.74 17.45
CA ARG A 296 3.91 4.05 17.93
C ARG A 296 3.69 4.28 19.41
N SER A 297 2.97 3.41 20.12
CA SER A 297 2.72 3.57 21.55
C SER A 297 4.00 3.72 22.39
N PRO A 298 5.14 3.05 22.08
CA PRO A 298 6.37 3.28 22.82
C PRO A 298 6.87 4.73 22.75
N GLU A 299 6.57 5.47 21.67
CA GLU A 299 6.93 6.88 21.54
C GLU A 299 6.23 7.75 22.59
N ILE A 300 5.06 7.35 23.08
CA ILE A 300 4.33 8.08 24.12
C ILE A 300 5.13 8.04 25.44
N ASP A 301 5.76 6.91 25.73
CA ASP A 301 6.55 6.73 26.95
C ASP A 301 7.92 7.41 26.83
N THR A 302 8.57 7.27 25.67
CA THR A 302 9.90 7.86 25.43
C THR A 302 9.86 9.34 25.05
N GLY A 303 8.72 9.84 24.57
CA GLY A 303 8.57 11.17 24.00
C GLY A 303 9.20 11.34 22.60
N VAL A 304 8.92 12.48 21.96
CA VAL A 304 9.53 12.93 20.69
C VAL A 304 10.30 14.24 20.86
N PRO A 305 11.38 14.49 20.10
CA PRO A 305 12.11 15.74 20.17
C PRO A 305 11.24 16.90 19.65
N LEU A 306 11.35 18.05 20.32
CA LEU A 306 10.76 19.31 19.87
C LEU A 306 11.79 20.10 19.06
N THR A 307 11.31 20.80 18.03
CA THR A 307 12.11 21.68 17.19
C THR A 307 11.56 23.11 17.20
N ASP A 308 12.41 24.07 16.87
CA ASP A 308 12.01 25.43 16.56
C ASP A 308 11.39 25.52 15.15
N GLN A 309 11.00 26.73 14.74
CA GLN A 309 10.41 27.00 13.42
C GLN A 309 11.35 26.66 12.25
N GLU A 310 12.66 26.64 12.49
CA GLU A 310 13.66 26.34 11.47
C GLU A 310 14.05 24.85 11.44
N GLY A 311 13.44 24.04 12.32
CA GLY A 311 13.72 22.62 12.43
C GLY A 311 14.94 22.28 13.31
N ASN A 312 15.52 23.25 14.01
CA ASN A 312 16.58 22.98 14.97
C ASN A 312 15.99 22.38 16.24
N LYS A 313 16.62 21.33 16.79
CA LYS A 313 16.17 20.74 18.05
C LYS A 313 16.26 21.74 19.19
N VAL A 314 15.19 21.84 19.97
CA VAL A 314 15.17 22.64 21.20
C VAL A 314 15.86 21.86 22.30
N VAL A 315 16.96 22.42 22.81
CA VAL A 315 17.77 21.82 23.88
C VAL A 315 17.47 22.56 25.18
N LEU A 316 17.31 21.81 26.27
CA LEU A 316 17.09 22.41 27.58
C LEU A 316 18.38 23.04 28.16
N PRO A 317 18.26 23.96 29.14
CA PRO A 317 19.40 24.64 29.75
C PRO A 317 20.42 23.70 30.41
N ASP A 318 19.99 22.51 30.82
CA ASP A 318 20.83 21.44 31.37
C ASP A 318 21.58 20.63 30.29
N LYS A 319 21.47 21.03 29.01
CA LYS A 319 22.02 20.35 27.83
C LYS A 319 21.51 18.93 27.62
N SER A 320 20.43 18.53 28.28
CA SER A 320 19.73 17.30 27.94
C SER A 320 18.85 17.53 26.71
N GLU A 321 19.00 16.70 25.68
CA GLU A 321 17.95 16.54 24.66
C GLU A 321 16.79 15.84 25.36
N ASN A 322 15.85 16.62 25.88
CA ASN A 322 14.64 16.05 26.44
C ASN A 322 13.57 15.97 25.35
N THR A 323 12.92 14.83 25.31
CA THR A 323 11.75 14.54 24.51
C THR A 323 10.46 14.97 25.24
N SER A 324 9.43 15.29 24.45
CA SER A 324 8.07 15.61 24.92
C SER A 324 7.15 14.42 24.72
N GLN A 325 6.55 13.94 25.81
CA GLN A 325 5.54 12.88 25.85
C GLN A 325 4.17 13.42 25.42
N ILE A 326 3.86 14.68 25.73
CA ILE A 326 2.60 15.32 25.30
C ILE A 326 2.57 15.46 23.77
N ALA A 327 3.66 15.96 23.18
CA ALA A 327 3.79 16.04 21.72
C ALA A 327 3.73 14.65 21.09
N ALA A 328 4.39 13.65 21.70
CA ALA A 328 4.34 12.27 21.23
C ALA A 328 2.90 11.72 21.25
N ARG A 329 2.17 11.87 22.36
CA ARG A 329 0.78 11.44 22.48
C ARG A 329 -0.11 12.08 21.41
N ARG A 330 -0.05 13.42 21.25
CA ARG A 330 -0.80 14.12 20.20
C ARG A 330 -0.42 13.63 18.80
N GLY A 331 0.87 13.36 18.57
CA GLY A 331 1.36 12.78 17.32
C GLY A 331 0.79 11.40 17.03
N VAL A 332 0.85 10.48 18.01
CA VAL A 332 0.30 9.13 17.89
C VAL A 332 -1.21 9.15 17.67
N GLU A 333 -1.94 9.97 18.41
CA GLU A 333 -3.40 10.12 18.24
C GLU A 333 -3.76 10.69 16.87
N SER A 334 -3.07 11.75 16.42
CA SER A 334 -3.30 12.35 15.09
C SER A 334 -2.98 11.37 13.96
N THR A 335 -1.89 10.60 14.08
CA THR A 335 -1.48 9.62 13.05
C THR A 335 -2.36 8.38 13.08
N THR A 336 -2.88 7.99 14.24
CA THR A 336 -3.91 6.95 14.35
C THR A 336 -5.20 7.39 13.67
N ALA A 337 -5.63 8.65 13.86
CA ALA A 337 -6.80 9.22 13.21
C ALA A 337 -6.63 9.34 11.68
N SER A 338 -5.44 9.74 11.21
CA SER A 338 -5.17 9.78 9.76
C SER A 338 -5.29 8.39 9.13
N ARG A 339 -4.83 7.34 9.83
CA ARG A 339 -4.93 5.93 9.39
C ARG A 339 -6.37 5.43 9.26
N ALA A 340 -7.27 5.91 10.11
CA ALA A 340 -8.70 5.67 9.94
C ALA A 340 -9.24 6.31 8.64
N LEU A 341 -8.88 7.58 8.40
CA LEU A 341 -9.36 8.33 7.23
C LEU A 341 -8.79 7.82 5.91
N LEU A 342 -7.57 7.28 5.93
CA LEU A 342 -6.90 6.67 4.77
C LEU A 342 -7.71 5.55 4.10
N GLN A 343 -8.60 4.88 4.85
CA GLN A 343 -9.43 3.80 4.31
C GLN A 343 -10.66 4.31 3.55
N ALA A 344 -11.12 5.55 3.81
CA ALA A 344 -12.40 6.02 3.31
C ALA A 344 -12.50 6.10 1.78
N PRO A 345 -11.50 6.63 1.04
CA PRO A 345 -11.58 6.68 -0.42
C PRO A 345 -11.73 5.30 -1.05
N VAL A 346 -11.11 4.27 -0.48
CA VAL A 346 -11.09 2.90 -1.04
C VAL A 346 -12.44 2.23 -0.93
N TYR A 347 -13.08 2.33 0.24
CA TYR A 347 -14.28 1.56 0.54
C TYR A 347 -15.59 2.36 0.37
N PHE A 348 -15.57 3.67 0.60
CA PHE A 348 -16.77 4.51 0.43
C PHE A 348 -16.94 5.04 -0.99
N PHE A 349 -15.88 5.58 -1.60
CA PHE A 349 -16.00 6.32 -2.86
C PHE A 349 -16.56 5.47 -4.02
N PRO A 350 -16.09 4.22 -4.26
CA PRO A 350 -16.67 3.36 -5.29
C PRO A 350 -18.15 3.06 -5.04
N SER A 351 -18.50 2.72 -3.81
CA SER A 351 -19.87 2.39 -3.41
C SER A 351 -20.81 3.59 -3.55
N LEU A 352 -20.33 4.80 -3.20
CA LEU A 352 -21.07 6.04 -3.32
C LEU A 352 -21.29 6.42 -4.78
N LEU A 353 -20.25 6.36 -5.63
CA LEU A 353 -20.35 6.65 -7.06
C LEU A 353 -21.35 5.72 -7.75
N MET A 354 -21.23 4.41 -7.52
CA MET A 354 -22.14 3.43 -8.13
C MET A 354 -23.59 3.57 -7.64
N GLY A 355 -23.80 4.05 -6.41
CA GLY A 355 -25.14 4.22 -5.84
C GLY A 355 -25.81 5.56 -6.14
N SER A 356 -25.02 6.62 -6.27
CA SER A 356 -25.53 8.01 -6.31
C SER A 356 -25.49 8.62 -7.70
N LEU A 357 -24.64 8.12 -8.60
CA LEU A 357 -24.46 8.68 -9.94
C LEU A 357 -25.46 8.02 -10.91
N PRO A 358 -26.56 8.69 -11.31
CA PRO A 358 -27.67 8.06 -12.01
C PRO A 358 -27.29 7.34 -13.31
N PRO A 359 -26.42 7.87 -14.20
CA PRO A 359 -26.08 7.16 -15.43
C PRO A 359 -25.27 5.89 -15.15
N LEU A 360 -24.36 5.92 -14.17
CA LEU A 360 -23.58 4.75 -13.78
C LEU A 360 -24.47 3.67 -13.14
N LYS A 361 -25.38 4.08 -12.24
CA LYS A 361 -26.34 3.18 -11.60
C LYS A 361 -27.22 2.48 -12.65
N ARG A 362 -27.82 3.24 -13.57
CA ARG A 362 -28.65 2.71 -14.66
C ARG A 362 -27.87 1.74 -15.55
N PHE A 363 -26.62 2.07 -15.88
CA PHE A 363 -25.74 1.20 -16.66
C PHE A 363 -25.48 -0.14 -15.95
N LEU A 364 -25.22 -0.12 -14.64
CA LEU A 364 -24.98 -1.32 -13.83
C LEU A 364 -26.25 -2.18 -13.64
N GLU A 365 -27.42 -1.55 -13.58
CA GLU A 365 -28.71 -2.24 -13.52
C GLU A 365 -29.04 -2.91 -14.86
N GLN A 366 -28.74 -2.25 -15.99
CA GLN A 366 -28.93 -2.81 -17.33
C GLN A 366 -27.93 -3.92 -17.66
N HIS A 367 -26.70 -3.84 -17.15
CA HIS A 367 -25.64 -4.81 -17.41
C HIS A 367 -25.07 -5.39 -16.11
N PRO A 368 -25.77 -6.30 -15.41
CA PRO A 368 -25.32 -6.82 -14.11
C PRO A 368 -23.92 -7.45 -14.12
N ARG A 369 -23.47 -7.96 -15.27
CA ARG A 369 -22.12 -8.52 -15.46
C ARG A 369 -21.02 -7.46 -15.34
N THR A 370 -21.27 -6.18 -15.62
CA THR A 370 -20.24 -5.12 -15.54
C THR A 370 -19.97 -4.65 -14.11
N ARG A 371 -20.81 -5.04 -13.14
CA ARG A 371 -20.69 -4.60 -11.74
C ARG A 371 -19.34 -4.92 -11.11
N VAL A 372 -18.86 -6.15 -11.26
CA VAL A 372 -17.55 -6.55 -10.70
C VAL A 372 -16.41 -5.80 -11.41
N PRO A 373 -16.29 -5.79 -12.75
CA PRO A 373 -15.29 -4.99 -13.46
C PRO A 373 -15.29 -3.50 -13.08
N VAL A 374 -16.46 -2.85 -13.04
CA VAL A 374 -16.58 -1.43 -12.67
C VAL A 374 -16.16 -1.21 -11.22
N THR A 375 -16.57 -2.09 -10.31
CA THR A 375 -16.13 -2.03 -8.90
C THR A 375 -14.61 -2.16 -8.81
N THR A 376 -14.02 -3.15 -9.50
CA THR A 376 -12.56 -3.36 -9.55
C THR A 376 -11.85 -2.11 -10.04
N PHE A 377 -12.28 -1.53 -11.16
CA PHE A 377 -11.71 -0.31 -11.72
C PHE A 377 -11.78 0.85 -10.72
N LEU A 378 -12.98 1.14 -10.20
CA LEU A 378 -13.20 2.25 -9.27
C LEU A 378 -12.40 2.08 -7.97
N VAL A 379 -12.36 0.86 -7.40
CA VAL A 379 -11.58 0.58 -6.19
C VAL A 379 -10.10 0.81 -6.45
N LEU A 380 -9.52 0.30 -7.55
CA LEU A 380 -8.09 0.49 -7.84
C LEU A 380 -7.73 1.95 -8.10
N VAL A 381 -8.56 2.70 -8.83
CA VAL A 381 -8.33 4.13 -9.07
C VAL A 381 -8.45 4.92 -7.76
N SER A 382 -9.50 4.65 -6.97
CA SER A 382 -9.70 5.30 -5.66
C SER A 382 -8.60 4.94 -4.66
N PHE A 383 -8.06 3.73 -4.75
CA PHE A 383 -6.96 3.27 -3.92
C PHE A 383 -5.64 3.93 -4.31
N GLY A 384 -5.32 3.91 -5.61
CA GLY A 384 -4.06 4.45 -6.12
C GLY A 384 -3.95 5.97 -6.10
N LEU A 385 -5.07 6.69 -6.21
CA LEU A 385 -5.09 8.16 -6.12
C LEU A 385 -5.50 8.66 -4.72
N GLY A 386 -6.46 7.96 -4.10
CA GLY A 386 -7.01 8.37 -2.81
C GLY A 386 -6.03 8.17 -1.65
N LEU A 387 -5.16 7.16 -1.69
CA LEU A 387 -4.12 7.02 -0.68
C LEU A 387 -3.11 8.19 -0.75
N PRO A 388 -2.43 8.48 -1.88
CA PRO A 388 -1.57 9.65 -1.99
C PRO A 388 -2.27 10.96 -1.60
N ALA A 389 -3.52 11.15 -2.03
CA ALA A 389 -4.30 12.33 -1.67
C ALA A 389 -4.53 12.43 -0.17
N THR A 390 -4.92 11.34 0.49
CA THR A 390 -5.20 11.37 1.93
C THR A 390 -3.93 11.54 2.75
N ILE A 391 -2.81 10.93 2.36
CA ILE A 391 -1.52 11.18 3.02
C ILE A 391 -1.11 12.64 2.84
N ALA A 392 -1.33 13.22 1.66
CA ALA A 392 -1.03 14.63 1.41
C ALA A 392 -1.88 15.61 2.23
N ILE A 393 -3.05 15.23 2.72
CA ILE A 393 -3.86 16.05 3.64
C ILE A 393 -3.16 16.22 4.99
N PHE A 394 -2.40 15.22 5.46
CA PHE A 394 -1.78 15.24 6.79
C PHE A 394 -0.30 15.64 6.69
N PRO A 395 0.07 16.90 7.00
CA PRO A 395 1.48 17.31 7.01
C PRO A 395 2.25 16.55 8.09
N GLN A 396 3.49 16.14 7.84
CA GLN A 396 4.28 15.33 8.78
C GLN A 396 4.73 16.09 10.02
N VAL A 397 4.86 17.42 9.93
CA VAL A 397 5.21 18.30 11.05
C VAL A 397 3.94 18.91 11.63
N ALA A 398 3.86 18.98 12.96
CA ALA A 398 2.77 19.61 13.69
C ALA A 398 3.31 20.64 14.68
N GLU A 399 2.48 21.63 14.97
CA GLU A 399 2.74 22.70 15.93
C GLU A 399 2.08 22.41 17.28
N ILE A 400 2.75 22.76 18.36
CA ILE A 400 2.22 22.70 19.72
C ILE A 400 2.57 23.99 20.47
N LYS A 401 1.57 24.59 21.12
CA LYS A 401 1.79 25.81 21.92
C LYS A 401 2.67 25.51 23.12
N SER A 402 3.48 26.49 23.52
CA SER A 402 4.29 26.43 24.74
C SER A 402 3.45 26.16 25.99
N SER A 403 2.23 26.69 26.08
CA SER A 403 1.29 26.40 27.18
C SER A 403 0.90 24.92 27.31
N ASP A 404 0.95 24.19 26.20
CA ASP A 404 0.39 22.85 26.07
C ASP A 404 1.45 21.76 26.25
N VAL A 405 2.74 22.10 26.17
CA VAL A 405 3.86 21.18 26.45
C VAL A 405 4.13 21.08 27.95
N GLU A 406 5.00 20.13 28.32
CA GLU A 406 5.41 19.91 29.70
C GLU A 406 6.04 21.17 30.30
N GLU A 407 5.90 21.33 31.62
CA GLU A 407 6.35 22.52 32.36
C GLU A 407 7.82 22.88 32.10
N LYS A 408 8.68 21.87 31.91
CA LYS A 408 10.11 22.03 31.58
C LYS A 408 10.40 22.82 30.29
N TYR A 409 9.44 22.94 29.36
CA TYR A 409 9.60 23.69 28.11
C TYR A 409 8.97 25.09 28.13
N ARG A 410 8.05 25.36 29.06
CA ARG A 410 7.19 26.57 29.04
C ARG A 410 7.95 27.88 29.24
N HIS A 411 9.10 27.79 29.90
CA HIS A 411 9.94 28.94 30.24
C HIS A 411 11.18 29.06 29.34
N LEU A 412 11.26 28.26 28.27
CA LEU A 412 12.37 28.33 27.35
C LEU A 412 12.31 29.62 26.53
N ILE A 413 13.46 30.27 26.47
CA ILE A 413 13.68 31.47 25.68
C ILE A 413 14.35 31.06 24.39
N ASP A 414 13.80 31.53 23.28
CA ASP A 414 14.42 31.37 21.97
C ASP A 414 15.74 32.17 21.94
N PRO A 415 16.89 31.50 21.71
CA PRO A 415 18.20 32.14 21.67
C PRO A 415 18.29 33.28 20.65
N LYS A 416 17.49 33.23 19.57
CA LYS A 416 17.53 34.21 18.48
C LYS A 416 16.67 35.43 18.76
N THR A 417 15.43 35.21 19.20
CA THR A 417 14.48 36.29 19.42
C THR A 417 14.56 36.86 20.84
N GLN A 418 15.26 36.19 21.76
CA GLN A 418 15.35 36.53 23.19
C GLN A 418 13.98 36.64 23.87
N LYS A 419 12.95 36.00 23.28
CA LYS A 419 11.59 35.92 23.79
C LYS A 419 11.23 34.48 24.15
N PRO A 420 10.25 34.25 25.03
CA PRO A 420 9.77 32.90 25.29
C PRO A 420 9.27 32.25 24.00
N TYR A 421 9.54 30.96 23.81
CA TYR A 421 8.92 30.21 22.72
C TYR A 421 7.40 30.25 22.87
N GLU A 422 6.70 30.69 21.82
CA GLU A 422 5.23 30.65 21.78
C GLU A 422 4.72 29.29 21.30
N VAL A 423 5.45 28.68 20.35
CA VAL A 423 5.11 27.43 19.68
C VAL A 423 6.38 26.59 19.47
N PHE A 424 6.22 25.27 19.58
CA PHE A 424 7.21 24.26 19.23
C PHE A 424 6.69 23.40 18.09
N TYR A 425 7.59 22.77 17.36
CA TYR A 425 7.30 21.89 16.24
C TYR A 425 7.73 20.46 16.57
N TYR A 426 7.02 19.47 16.04
CA TYR A 426 7.39 18.06 16.22
C TYR A 426 6.96 17.21 15.03
N ASN A 427 7.67 16.11 14.80
CA ASN A 427 7.33 15.15 13.75
C ASN A 427 6.24 14.20 14.26
N LYS A 428 5.03 14.30 13.70
CA LYS A 428 3.89 13.44 14.08
C LYS A 428 3.92 12.08 13.37
N GLY A 429 4.77 11.93 12.36
CA GLY A 429 4.79 10.76 11.47
C GLY A 429 3.76 10.84 10.34
N LEU A 430 3.70 9.77 9.54
CA LEU A 430 2.78 9.58 8.42
C LEU A 430 1.93 8.31 8.59
#